data_AF-A0A2N0ZW71-F1
#
_entry.id   AF-A0A2N0ZW71-F1
#
_cell.length_a   1.000
_cell.length_b   1.000
_cell.length_c   1.000
_cell.angle_alpha   90.00
_cell.angle_beta   90.00
_cell.angle_gamma   90.00
#
_symmetry.space_group_name_H-M   'P 1'
#
loop_
_entity.id
_entity.type
_entity.pdbx_description
1 polymer ?
#
loop_
_entity_poly.entity_id
_entity_poly.type
_entity_poly.pdbx_seq_one_letter_code
_entity_poly.pdbx_strand_id
1 'polypeptide(L)'
;MSGYTGVSDYNSATRAWKDRVYLEEQAKINNINYVDGTEVLNHSIKGFEGAASKFAKDFIKDANARINYTKKIKEISNETLKAVDSGKITVVEGLEYSSKMRNVIMEETRSITSVQSQAGAIKMKKVGVSTEDLMDKYSEKLFSKKFNKLSPIEKQKVQYHIIEASGRNRKSVTIKVKRLKVLGKVLWVVTAALAIYYIATAENKVKESFVQGGTIGGGLAGGTLAGMGASIICGPGAPICFVAVILVGSVLGGLIGSEVGEALYEEAEEFTTWKVL
;
A
#
# COMPACT_ATOMS: atom_id res chain seq x y z
N MET A 1 31.96 34.43 24.95
CA MET A 1 30.74 34.71 25.76
C MET A 1 29.81 35.55 24.89
N SER A 2 28.75 34.95 24.34
CA SER A 2 27.67 35.66 23.64
C SER A 2 26.37 35.21 24.29
N GLY A 3 25.67 36.17 24.90
CA GLY A 3 24.53 35.94 25.78
C GLY A 3 23.29 35.46 25.03
N TYR A 4 22.67 34.42 25.58
CA TYR A 4 21.27 34.07 25.36
C TYR A 4 20.39 35.17 25.97
N THR A 5 19.60 35.88 25.15
CA THR A 5 18.53 36.76 25.63
C THR A 5 17.18 36.03 25.54
N GLY A 6 16.81 35.33 26.62
CA GLY A 6 15.55 34.60 26.76
C GLY A 6 14.38 35.44 27.25
N VAL A 7 13.96 36.48 26.50
CA VAL A 7 12.82 37.35 26.91
C VAL A 7 11.79 37.56 25.78
N SER A 8 11.84 36.84 24.67
CA SER A 8 10.93 37.06 23.53
C SER A 8 9.69 36.16 23.49
N ASP A 9 9.61 35.07 24.27
CA ASP A 9 8.62 34.00 24.02
C ASP A 9 7.53 33.85 25.11
N TYR A 10 7.65 34.57 26.22
CA TYR A 10 6.64 34.51 27.30
C TYR A 10 5.39 35.32 26.94
N ASN A 11 5.56 36.43 26.22
CA ASN A 11 4.47 37.33 25.82
C ASN A 11 3.66 36.82 24.62
N SER A 12 4.21 35.95 23.78
CA SER A 12 3.51 35.26 22.68
C SER A 12 2.62 34.15 23.24
N ALA A 13 3.18 33.29 24.10
CA ALA A 13 2.47 32.18 24.73
C ALA A 13 1.32 32.65 25.65
N THR A 14 1.53 33.71 26.44
CA THR A 14 0.48 34.27 27.31
C THR A 14 -0.64 34.95 26.53
N ARG A 15 -0.35 35.52 25.35
CA ARG A 15 -1.35 36.12 24.46
C ARG A 15 -2.19 35.03 23.79
N ALA A 16 -1.55 33.97 23.28
CA ALA A 16 -2.24 32.81 22.71
C ALA A 16 -3.13 32.09 23.74
N TRP A 17 -2.70 31.99 25.01
CA TRP A 17 -3.52 31.43 26.09
C TRP A 17 -4.75 32.31 26.38
N LYS A 18 -4.57 33.64 26.50
CA LYS A 18 -5.68 34.57 26.72
C LYS A 18 -6.69 34.55 25.57
N ASP A 19 -6.21 34.47 24.33
CA ASP A 19 -7.06 34.39 23.15
C ASP A 19 -7.85 33.06 23.14
N ARG A 20 -7.24 31.94 23.55
CA ARG A 20 -7.91 30.63 23.64
C ARG A 20 -9.04 30.66 24.66
N VAL A 21 -8.75 31.11 25.89
CA VAL A 21 -9.73 31.22 26.98
C VAL A 21 -10.89 32.14 26.59
N TYR A 22 -10.59 33.29 25.97
CA TYR A 22 -11.61 34.22 25.49
C TYR A 22 -12.52 33.59 24.42
N LEU A 23 -11.95 32.84 23.47
CA LEU A 23 -12.73 32.18 22.43
C LEU A 23 -13.57 31.01 22.95
N GLU A 24 -13.07 30.24 23.93
CA GLU A 24 -13.84 29.20 24.64
C GLU A 24 -15.06 29.79 25.35
N GLU A 25 -14.87 30.92 26.01
CA GLU A 25 -15.91 31.62 26.75
C GLU A 25 -16.94 32.24 25.80
N GLN A 26 -16.51 32.85 24.70
CA GLN A 26 -17.38 33.34 23.63
C GLN A 26 -18.18 32.22 22.96
N ALA A 27 -17.60 31.05 22.77
CA ALA A 27 -18.27 29.90 22.18
C ALA A 27 -19.38 29.37 23.11
N LYS A 28 -19.11 29.30 24.43
CA LYS A 28 -20.14 28.97 25.45
C LYS A 28 -21.29 29.98 25.44
N ILE A 29 -20.98 31.28 25.38
CA ILE A 29 -21.98 32.36 25.35
C ILE A 29 -22.86 32.26 24.11
N ASN A 30 -22.27 31.95 22.95
CA ASN A 30 -22.99 31.91 21.69
C ASN A 30 -23.57 30.52 21.35
N ASN A 31 -23.52 29.56 22.28
CA ASN A 31 -23.91 28.16 22.09
C ASN A 31 -23.27 27.52 20.83
N ILE A 32 -22.01 27.86 20.58
CA ILE A 32 -21.19 27.35 19.49
C ILE A 32 -20.22 26.35 20.11
N ASN A 33 -20.01 25.19 19.49
CA ASN A 33 -18.95 24.30 19.94
C ASN A 33 -17.59 24.94 19.66
N TYR A 34 -16.85 25.29 20.72
CA TYR A 34 -15.45 25.65 20.59
C TYR A 34 -14.67 24.42 20.14
N VAL A 35 -13.93 24.57 19.06
CA VAL A 35 -13.04 23.51 18.56
C VAL A 35 -11.63 24.06 18.65
N ASP A 36 -10.83 23.48 19.54
CA ASP A 36 -9.42 23.82 19.62
C ASP A 36 -8.70 23.36 18.35
N GLY A 37 -8.22 24.32 17.56
CA GLY A 37 -7.52 24.03 16.31
C GLY A 37 -6.25 23.20 16.50
N THR A 38 -5.62 23.25 17.69
CA THR A 38 -4.44 22.44 18.00
C THR A 38 -4.79 20.97 18.26
N GLU A 39 -5.92 20.70 18.90
CA GLU A 39 -6.42 19.34 19.12
C GLU A 39 -6.84 18.68 17.81
N VAL A 40 -7.59 19.39 16.96
CA VAL A 40 -7.99 18.90 15.64
C VAL A 40 -6.77 18.59 14.78
N LEU A 41 -5.74 19.45 14.83
CA LEU A 41 -4.50 19.23 14.11
C LEU A 41 -3.79 17.96 14.60
N ASN A 42 -3.67 17.76 15.91
CA ASN A 42 -3.01 16.58 16.49
C ASN A 42 -3.74 15.28 16.12
N HIS A 43 -5.07 15.24 16.22
CA HIS A 43 -5.85 14.08 15.76
C HIS A 43 -5.68 13.83 14.27
N SER A 44 -5.67 14.88 13.45
CA SER A 44 -5.45 14.75 12.01
C SER A 44 -4.08 14.15 11.71
N ILE A 45 -3.02 14.61 12.40
CA ILE A 45 -1.66 14.09 12.24
C ILE A 45 -1.62 12.61 12.61
N LYS A 46 -2.11 12.22 13.80
CA LYS A 46 -2.17 10.81 14.23
C LYS A 46 -2.90 9.93 13.21
N GLY A 47 -4.07 10.38 12.75
CA GLY A 47 -4.85 9.68 11.72
C GLY A 47 -4.08 9.51 10.40
N PHE A 48 -3.40 10.57 9.94
CA PHE A 48 -2.58 10.52 8.73
C PHE A 48 -1.31 9.67 8.91
N GLU A 49 -0.69 9.62 10.08
CA GLU A 49 0.45 8.75 10.37
C GLU A 49 0.07 7.27 10.29
N GLY A 50 -1.09 6.91 10.85
CA GLY A 50 -1.66 5.56 10.72
C GLY A 50 -1.94 5.19 9.26
N ALA A 51 -2.57 6.09 8.49
CA ALA A 51 -2.82 5.90 7.06
C ALA A 51 -1.54 5.83 6.23
N ALA A 52 -0.58 6.73 6.45
CA ALA A 52 0.69 6.77 5.75
C ALA A 52 1.46 5.46 5.96
N SER A 53 1.48 4.95 7.19
CA SER A 53 2.08 3.66 7.55
C SER A 53 1.46 2.50 6.75
N LYS A 54 0.14 2.48 6.62
CA LYS A 54 -0.58 1.46 5.85
C LYS A 54 -0.22 1.50 4.37
N PHE A 55 -0.32 2.67 3.74
CA PHE A 55 0.01 2.82 2.33
C PHE A 55 1.49 2.58 2.05
N ALA A 56 2.39 2.99 2.96
CA ALA A 56 3.82 2.71 2.87
C ALA A 56 4.09 1.20 2.82
N LYS A 57 3.55 0.46 3.80
CA LYS A 57 3.68 -1.00 3.88
C LYS A 57 3.14 -1.69 2.63
N ASP A 58 1.95 -1.31 2.19
CA ASP A 58 1.32 -1.89 1.01
C ASP A 58 2.12 -1.63 -0.27
N PHE A 59 2.58 -0.39 -0.49
CA PHE A 59 3.35 -0.06 -1.70
C PHE A 59 4.68 -0.83 -1.76
N ILE A 60 5.36 -1.01 -0.63
CA ILE A 60 6.58 -1.81 -0.56
C ILE A 60 6.28 -3.29 -0.83
N LYS A 61 5.25 -3.84 -0.18
CA LYS A 61 4.80 -5.23 -0.35
C LYS A 61 4.45 -5.52 -1.82
N ASP A 62 3.59 -4.69 -2.41
CA ASP A 62 3.12 -4.84 -3.79
C ASP A 62 4.25 -4.73 -4.80
N ALA A 63 5.23 -3.87 -4.53
CA ALA A 63 6.41 -3.76 -5.38
C ALA A 63 7.28 -5.01 -5.34
N ASN A 64 7.44 -5.64 -4.17
CA ASN A 64 8.15 -6.91 -4.05
C ASN A 64 7.38 -8.04 -4.76
N ALA A 65 6.05 -8.09 -4.60
CA ALA A 65 5.21 -9.03 -5.34
C ALA A 65 5.38 -8.86 -6.86
N ARG A 66 5.44 -7.62 -7.36
CA ARG A 66 5.66 -7.33 -8.79
C ARG A 66 7.05 -7.71 -9.30
N ILE A 67 8.08 -7.55 -8.48
CA ILE A 67 9.44 -8.00 -8.79
C ILE A 67 9.45 -9.52 -8.94
N ASN A 68 8.88 -10.24 -7.97
CA ASN A 68 8.77 -11.70 -7.99
C ASN A 68 7.95 -12.19 -9.18
N TYR A 69 6.81 -11.57 -9.46
CA TYR A 69 6.02 -11.83 -10.67
C TYR A 69 6.86 -11.72 -11.94
N THR A 70 7.60 -10.61 -12.10
CA THR A 70 8.41 -10.35 -13.29
C THR A 70 9.52 -11.38 -13.44
N LYS A 71 10.16 -11.77 -12.33
CA LYS A 71 11.19 -12.80 -12.30
C LYS A 71 10.61 -14.16 -12.71
N LYS A 72 9.57 -14.63 -12.03
CA LYS A 72 8.94 -15.95 -12.28
C LYS A 72 8.46 -16.11 -13.72
N ILE A 73 7.75 -15.13 -14.29
CA ILE A 73 7.27 -15.26 -15.68
C ILE A 73 8.44 -15.32 -16.68
N LYS A 74 9.54 -14.62 -16.39
CA LYS A 74 10.72 -14.59 -17.26
C LYS A 74 11.49 -15.90 -17.18
N GLU A 75 11.63 -16.47 -15.98
CA GLU A 75 12.20 -17.78 -15.74
C GLU A 75 11.44 -18.86 -16.49
N ILE A 76 10.11 -18.96 -16.30
CA ILE A 76 9.27 -19.95 -16.99
C ILE A 76 9.38 -19.82 -18.51
N SER A 77 9.30 -18.59 -19.04
CA SER A 77 9.42 -18.36 -20.48
C SER A 77 10.78 -18.83 -21.00
N ASN A 78 11.88 -18.47 -20.33
CA ASN A 78 13.23 -18.86 -20.74
C ASN A 78 13.45 -20.38 -20.65
N GLU A 79 12.97 -21.03 -19.59
CA GLU A 79 13.08 -22.49 -19.40
C GLU A 79 12.26 -23.24 -20.44
N THR A 80 11.06 -22.75 -20.74
CA THR A 80 10.20 -23.33 -21.78
C THR A 80 10.86 -23.22 -23.15
N LEU A 81 11.42 -22.05 -23.50
CA LEU A 81 12.16 -21.87 -24.75
C LEU A 81 13.33 -22.84 -24.85
N LYS A 82 14.14 -22.98 -23.79
CA LYS A 82 15.23 -23.97 -23.77
C LYS A 82 14.75 -25.41 -23.97
N ALA A 83 13.62 -25.78 -23.38
CA ALA A 83 13.04 -27.11 -23.53
C ALA A 83 12.55 -27.35 -24.97
N VAL A 84 11.95 -26.34 -25.61
CA VAL A 84 11.56 -26.37 -27.02
C VAL A 84 12.78 -26.46 -27.94
N ASP A 85 13.77 -25.59 -27.73
CA ASP A 85 14.97 -25.52 -28.57
C ASP A 85 15.82 -26.81 -28.49
N SER A 86 15.80 -27.49 -27.35
CA SER A 86 16.46 -28.80 -27.15
C SER A 86 15.61 -29.99 -27.59
N GLY A 87 14.40 -29.78 -28.12
CA GLY A 87 13.50 -30.83 -28.55
C GLY A 87 12.91 -31.68 -27.42
N LYS A 88 13.03 -31.25 -26.16
CA LYS A 88 12.45 -31.95 -25.00
C LYS A 88 10.94 -31.87 -24.96
N ILE A 89 10.38 -30.77 -25.49
CA ILE A 89 8.95 -30.55 -25.67
C ILE A 89 8.71 -29.90 -27.04
N THR A 90 7.51 -30.07 -27.57
CA THR A 90 7.08 -29.38 -28.78
C THR A 90 6.77 -27.90 -28.51
N VAL A 91 6.77 -27.08 -29.56
CA VAL A 91 6.39 -25.65 -29.48
C VAL A 91 4.95 -25.48 -28.97
N VAL A 92 4.06 -26.43 -29.29
CA VAL A 92 2.66 -26.41 -28.84
C VAL A 92 2.55 -26.69 -27.35
N GLU A 93 3.23 -27.73 -26.85
CA GLU A 93 3.30 -28.01 -25.41
C GLU A 93 3.93 -26.85 -24.64
N GLY A 94 5.00 -26.24 -25.17
CA GLY A 94 5.62 -25.07 -24.59
C GLY A 94 4.70 -23.85 -24.54
N LEU A 95 3.90 -23.62 -25.59
CA LEU A 95 2.89 -22.57 -25.63
C LEU A 95 1.86 -22.76 -24.51
N GLU A 96 1.26 -23.95 -24.41
CA GLU A 96 0.23 -24.26 -23.42
C GLU A 96 0.78 -24.13 -22.00
N TYR A 97 1.94 -24.73 -21.75
CA TYR A 97 2.61 -24.67 -20.45
C TYR A 97 2.92 -23.23 -20.02
N SER A 98 3.60 -22.46 -20.87
CA SER A 98 4.01 -21.09 -20.53
C SER A 98 2.82 -20.15 -20.35
N SER A 99 1.76 -20.31 -21.15
CA SER A 99 0.53 -19.51 -21.05
C SER A 99 -0.25 -19.83 -19.78
N LYS A 100 -0.42 -21.12 -19.47
CA LYS A 100 -1.08 -21.59 -18.24
C LYS A 100 -0.33 -21.12 -17.01
N MET A 101 0.99 -21.34 -16.97
CA MET A 101 1.81 -20.96 -15.82
C MET A 101 1.87 -19.45 -15.61
N ARG A 102 1.87 -18.65 -16.68
CA ARG A 102 1.76 -17.19 -16.56
C ARG A 102 0.45 -16.78 -15.89
N ASN A 103 -0.66 -17.43 -16.22
CA ASN A 103 -1.95 -17.15 -15.62
C ASN A 103 -1.98 -17.56 -14.13
N VAL A 104 -1.38 -18.71 -13.78
CA VAL A 104 -1.21 -19.16 -12.39
C VAL A 104 -0.37 -18.15 -11.59
N ILE A 105 0.82 -17.79 -12.07
CA ILE A 105 1.68 -16.79 -11.40
C ILE A 105 0.97 -15.45 -11.24
N MET A 106 0.18 -15.04 -12.24
CA MET A 106 -0.60 -13.80 -12.15
C MET A 106 -1.61 -13.85 -11.00
N GLU A 107 -2.31 -14.97 -10.84
CA GLU A 107 -3.32 -15.13 -9.80
C GLU A 107 -2.70 -15.30 -8.40
N GLU A 108 -1.61 -16.07 -8.27
CA GLU A 108 -0.82 -16.14 -7.04
C GLU A 108 -0.28 -14.77 -6.63
N THR A 109 0.19 -13.97 -7.60
CA THR A 109 0.68 -12.62 -7.30
C THR A 109 -0.45 -11.75 -6.78
N ARG A 110 -1.67 -11.90 -7.32
CA ARG A 110 -2.85 -11.12 -6.88
C ARG A 110 -3.28 -11.48 -5.47
N SER A 111 -3.27 -12.75 -5.09
CA SER A 111 -3.69 -13.18 -3.75
C SER A 111 -2.82 -12.60 -2.64
N ILE A 112 -1.56 -12.26 -2.93
CA ILE A 112 -0.64 -11.64 -1.97
C ILE A 112 -0.52 -10.11 -2.13
N THR A 113 -1.13 -9.52 -3.16
CA THR A 113 -1.12 -8.07 -3.41
C THR A 113 -2.14 -7.37 -2.50
N SER A 114 -1.90 -6.11 -2.14
CA SER A 114 -2.88 -5.29 -1.40
C SER A 114 -4.20 -5.19 -2.17
N VAL A 115 -5.32 -5.11 -1.45
CA VAL A 115 -6.67 -5.14 -2.02
C VAL A 115 -6.92 -4.00 -3.03
N GLN A 116 -6.38 -2.81 -2.79
CA GLN A 116 -6.48 -1.66 -3.70
C GLN A 116 -5.68 -1.87 -4.99
N SER A 117 -4.48 -2.45 -4.89
CA SER A 117 -3.66 -2.79 -6.05
C SER A 117 -4.25 -3.98 -6.81
N GLN A 118 -4.85 -4.94 -6.11
CA GLN A 118 -5.59 -6.06 -6.69
C GLN A 118 -6.80 -5.54 -7.48
N ALA A 119 -7.57 -4.60 -6.95
CA ALA A 119 -8.65 -3.94 -7.67
C ALA A 119 -8.13 -3.24 -8.95
N GLY A 120 -6.99 -2.56 -8.88
CA GLY A 120 -6.32 -2.00 -10.07
C GLY A 120 -5.92 -3.08 -11.08
N ALA A 121 -5.41 -4.22 -10.63
CA ALA A 121 -5.03 -5.35 -11.48
C ALA A 121 -6.23 -6.01 -12.16
N ILE A 122 -7.34 -6.18 -11.44
CA ILE A 122 -8.61 -6.70 -11.95
C ILE A 122 -9.20 -5.74 -12.99
N LYS A 123 -9.19 -4.42 -12.72
CA LYS A 123 -9.62 -3.40 -13.68
C LYS A 123 -8.85 -3.47 -14.99
N MET A 124 -7.54 -3.75 -14.93
CA MET A 124 -6.71 -3.89 -16.14
C MET A 124 -6.98 -5.17 -16.92
N LYS A 125 -7.31 -6.26 -16.23
CA LYS A 125 -7.55 -7.58 -16.80
C LYS A 125 -8.24 -8.43 -15.73
N LYS A 126 -9.45 -8.90 -15.95
CA LYS A 126 -10.14 -9.73 -14.94
C LYS A 126 -9.50 -11.12 -14.82
N VAL A 127 -9.36 -11.83 -15.95
CA VAL A 127 -8.83 -13.21 -16.01
C VAL A 127 -7.64 -13.33 -16.96
N GLY A 128 -6.92 -14.45 -16.88
CA GLY A 128 -5.90 -14.82 -17.86
C GLY A 128 -6.44 -14.82 -19.29
N VAL A 129 -5.56 -14.64 -20.28
CA VAL A 129 -5.96 -14.73 -21.69
C VAL A 129 -5.78 -16.19 -22.11
N SER A 130 -6.71 -16.72 -22.90
CA SER A 130 -6.64 -18.09 -23.39
C SER A 130 -5.54 -18.24 -24.46
N THR A 131 -5.12 -19.46 -24.70
CA THR A 131 -4.13 -19.79 -25.75
C THR A 131 -4.66 -19.41 -27.13
N GLU A 132 -5.95 -19.60 -27.38
CA GLU A 132 -6.61 -19.31 -28.65
C GLU A 132 -6.62 -17.80 -28.92
N ASP A 133 -7.00 -17.00 -27.93
CA ASP A 133 -6.97 -15.53 -28.00
C ASP A 133 -5.55 -15.00 -28.21
N LEU A 134 -4.54 -15.65 -27.60
CA LEU A 134 -3.14 -15.30 -27.81
C LEU A 134 -2.71 -15.63 -29.24
N MET A 135 -3.06 -16.81 -29.75
CA MET A 135 -2.74 -17.22 -31.11
C MET A 135 -3.33 -16.26 -32.14
N ASP A 136 -4.61 -15.92 -32.05
CA ASP A 136 -5.22 -14.97 -32.98
C ASP A 136 -4.61 -13.58 -32.87
N LYS A 137 -4.42 -13.07 -31.65
CA LYS A 137 -3.80 -11.77 -31.41
C LYS A 137 -2.39 -11.66 -32.00
N TYR A 138 -1.54 -12.67 -31.80
CA TYR A 138 -0.17 -12.62 -32.31
C TYR A 138 -0.08 -12.99 -33.80
N SER A 139 -1.03 -13.75 -34.34
CA SER A 139 -1.16 -13.97 -35.78
C SER A 139 -1.48 -12.68 -36.51
N GLU A 140 -2.47 -11.94 -36.01
CA GLU A 140 -2.84 -10.64 -36.56
C GLU A 140 -1.69 -9.64 -36.45
N LYS A 141 -1.00 -9.63 -35.31
CA LYS A 141 0.13 -8.71 -35.08
C LYS A 141 1.35 -9.00 -35.96
N LEU A 142 1.67 -10.28 -36.22
CA LEU A 142 2.89 -10.67 -36.94
C LEU A 142 2.65 -10.82 -38.45
N PHE A 143 1.44 -11.18 -38.86
CA PHE A 143 1.13 -11.57 -40.24
C PHE A 143 -0.15 -10.95 -40.79
N SER A 144 -0.91 -10.18 -39.99
CA SER A 144 -2.20 -9.59 -40.37
C SER A 144 -3.22 -10.62 -40.89
N LYS A 145 -3.15 -11.85 -40.37
CA LYS A 145 -4.01 -12.98 -40.71
C LYS A 145 -4.51 -13.65 -39.43
N LYS A 146 -5.67 -14.32 -39.51
CA LYS A 146 -6.13 -15.22 -38.44
C LYS A 146 -5.23 -16.45 -38.33
N PHE A 147 -5.09 -17.03 -37.13
CA PHE A 147 -4.17 -18.14 -36.90
C PHE A 147 -4.47 -19.34 -37.81
N ASN A 148 -5.74 -19.62 -38.07
CA ASN A 148 -6.16 -20.73 -38.93
C ASN A 148 -5.75 -20.58 -40.41
N LYS A 149 -5.50 -19.35 -40.89
CA LYS A 149 -5.08 -19.04 -42.27
C LYS A 149 -3.55 -19.04 -42.45
N LEU A 150 -2.80 -19.30 -41.39
CA LEU A 150 -1.34 -19.33 -41.43
C LEU A 150 -0.84 -20.67 -41.96
N SER A 151 0.27 -20.63 -42.70
CA SER A 151 1.07 -21.81 -43.05
C SER A 151 1.65 -22.47 -41.79
N PRO A 152 2.06 -23.75 -41.83
CA PRO A 152 2.64 -24.44 -40.68
C PRO A 152 3.85 -23.69 -40.06
N ILE A 153 4.70 -23.10 -40.90
CA ILE A 153 5.88 -22.33 -40.45
C ILE A 153 5.45 -21.03 -39.77
N GLU A 154 4.48 -20.30 -40.34
CA GLU A 154 3.93 -19.09 -39.71
C GLU A 154 3.27 -19.42 -38.37
N LYS A 155 2.51 -20.52 -38.27
CA LYS A 155 1.90 -20.99 -37.00
C LYS A 155 2.97 -21.25 -35.94
N GLN A 156 4.02 -21.99 -36.29
CA GLN A 156 5.10 -22.29 -35.36
C GLN A 156 5.79 -21.00 -34.86
N LYS A 157 6.00 -20.02 -35.75
CA LYS A 157 6.57 -18.71 -35.38
C LYS A 157 5.65 -17.93 -34.43
N VAL A 158 4.34 -17.96 -34.63
CA VAL A 158 3.38 -17.35 -33.68
C VAL A 158 3.46 -18.03 -32.32
N GLN A 159 3.41 -19.36 -32.28
CA GLN A 159 3.43 -20.12 -31.03
C GLN A 159 4.73 -19.87 -30.24
N TYR A 160 5.88 -19.90 -30.91
CA TYR A 160 7.18 -19.56 -30.31
C TYR A 160 7.20 -18.13 -29.76
N HIS A 161 6.66 -17.16 -30.52
CA HIS A 161 6.59 -15.77 -30.08
C HIS A 161 5.70 -15.60 -28.84
N ILE A 162 4.65 -16.40 -28.68
CA ILE A 162 3.81 -16.36 -27.48
C ILE A 162 4.60 -16.86 -26.26
N ILE A 163 5.38 -17.94 -26.38
CA ILE A 163 6.24 -18.42 -25.29
C ILE A 163 7.17 -17.30 -24.82
N GLU A 164 7.82 -16.61 -25.78
CA GLU A 164 8.70 -15.48 -25.47
C GLU A 164 7.92 -14.30 -24.84
N ALA A 165 6.75 -13.98 -25.38
CA ALA A 165 5.91 -12.90 -24.89
C ALA A 165 5.32 -13.20 -23.50
N SER A 166 5.14 -14.47 -23.15
CA SER A 166 4.72 -14.92 -21.82
C SER A 166 5.75 -14.59 -20.74
N GLY A 167 7.00 -14.29 -21.10
CA GLY A 167 8.01 -13.73 -20.18
C GLY A 167 8.03 -12.21 -20.08
N ARG A 168 7.26 -11.49 -20.90
CA ARG A 168 7.28 -10.02 -20.94
C ARG A 168 6.29 -9.42 -19.95
N ASN A 169 6.69 -8.35 -19.26
CA ASN A 169 5.81 -7.56 -18.40
C ASN A 169 5.39 -6.24 -19.07
N ARG A 170 4.32 -5.62 -18.54
CA ARG A 170 3.89 -4.29 -19.00
C ARG A 170 4.79 -3.22 -18.37
N LYS A 171 5.61 -2.56 -19.19
CA LYS A 171 6.59 -1.53 -18.75
C LYS A 171 5.96 -0.43 -17.90
N SER A 172 4.81 0.11 -18.32
CA SER A 172 4.13 1.21 -17.60
C SER A 172 3.72 0.83 -16.18
N VAL A 173 3.21 -0.38 -15.96
CA VAL A 173 2.85 -0.87 -14.63
C VAL A 173 4.10 -1.05 -13.78
N THR A 174 5.16 -1.63 -14.35
CA THR A 174 6.42 -1.85 -13.63
C THR A 174 7.07 -0.53 -13.21
N ILE A 175 7.05 0.51 -14.05
CA ILE A 175 7.55 1.85 -13.71
C ILE A 175 6.73 2.46 -12.56
N LYS A 176 5.39 2.43 -12.66
CA LYS A 176 4.50 2.96 -11.61
C LYS A 176 4.77 2.29 -10.26
N VAL A 177 4.86 0.96 -10.25
CA VAL A 177 5.11 0.19 -9.03
C VAL A 177 6.51 0.49 -8.44
N LYS A 178 7.54 0.70 -9.27
CA LYS A 178 8.85 1.16 -8.77
C LYS A 178 8.77 2.54 -8.10
N ARG A 179 8.03 3.48 -8.67
CA ARG A 179 7.81 4.80 -8.06
C ARG A 179 7.05 4.69 -6.74
N LEU A 180 5.99 3.88 -6.70
CA LEU A 180 5.26 3.61 -5.45
C LEU A 180 6.13 2.96 -4.38
N LYS A 181 7.07 2.07 -4.75
CA LYS A 181 8.05 1.52 -3.80
C LYS A 181 8.91 2.60 -3.15
N VAL A 182 9.40 3.55 -3.96
CA VAL A 182 10.20 4.67 -3.46
C VAL A 182 9.36 5.55 -2.56
N LEU A 183 8.14 5.91 -3.00
CA LEU A 183 7.20 6.68 -2.18
C LEU A 183 6.89 5.98 -0.86
N GLY A 184 6.61 4.67 -0.87
CA GLY A 184 6.34 3.91 0.35
C GLY A 184 7.52 3.89 1.31
N LYS A 185 8.76 3.79 0.80
CA LYS A 185 9.97 3.92 1.63
C LYS A 185 10.09 5.32 2.24
N VAL A 186 9.83 6.36 1.46
CA VAL A 186 9.88 7.76 1.95
C VAL A 186 8.81 7.97 3.01
N LEU A 187 7.57 7.57 2.77
CA LEU A 187 6.47 7.66 3.74
C LEU A 187 6.84 6.93 5.04
N TRP A 188 7.38 5.72 4.95
CA TRP A 188 7.81 4.97 6.14
C TRP A 188 8.88 5.71 6.96
N VAL A 189 9.90 6.26 6.29
CA VAL A 189 10.97 7.01 6.95
C VAL A 189 10.45 8.32 7.56
N VAL A 190 9.58 9.03 6.85
CA VAL A 190 8.96 10.28 7.35
C VAL A 190 8.09 9.99 8.56
N THR A 191 7.23 8.96 8.52
CA THR A 191 6.41 8.58 9.67
C THR A 191 7.27 8.17 10.86
N ALA A 192 8.35 7.41 10.64
CA ALA A 192 9.28 7.07 11.71
C ALA A 192 9.98 8.30 12.31
N ALA A 193 10.39 9.26 11.46
CA ALA A 193 11.02 10.50 11.91
C ALA A 193 10.06 11.38 12.72
N LEU A 194 8.79 11.47 12.31
CA LEU A 194 7.75 12.19 13.05
C LEU A 194 7.48 11.52 14.40
N ALA A 195 7.30 10.21 14.44
CA ALA A 195 7.11 9.48 15.70
C ALA A 195 8.29 9.69 16.67
N ILE A 196 9.54 9.62 16.17
CA ILE A 196 10.73 9.89 16.98
C ILE A 196 10.72 11.34 17.49
N TYR A 197 10.37 12.30 16.63
CA TYR A 197 10.28 13.70 17.02
C TYR A 197 9.28 13.90 18.16
N TYR A 198 8.06 13.38 18.03
CA TYR A 198 7.02 13.47 19.06
C TYR A 198 7.47 12.83 20.38
N ILE A 199 8.04 11.63 20.33
CA ILE A 199 8.58 10.94 21.52
C ILE A 199 9.72 11.75 22.16
N ALA A 200 10.61 12.34 21.36
CA ALA A 200 11.76 13.08 21.88
C ALA A 200 11.36 14.40 22.56
N THR A 201 10.32 15.06 22.04
CA THR A 201 9.80 16.33 22.59
C THR A 201 8.74 16.14 23.67
N ALA A 202 8.24 14.93 23.89
CA ALA A 202 7.22 14.65 24.88
C ALA A 202 7.75 14.76 26.31
N GLU A 203 6.89 15.26 27.21
CA GLU A 203 7.15 15.30 28.65
C GLU A 203 7.29 13.89 29.22
N ASN A 204 6.37 13.00 28.86
CA ASN A 204 6.44 11.57 29.17
C ASN A 204 6.72 10.75 27.90
N LYS A 205 8.01 10.45 27.70
CA LYS A 205 8.51 9.72 26.54
C LYS A 205 7.98 8.28 26.47
N VAL A 206 7.73 7.66 27.61
CA VAL A 206 7.21 6.28 27.67
C VAL A 206 5.76 6.28 27.22
N LYS A 207 4.92 7.15 27.78
CA LYS A 207 3.53 7.32 27.35
C LYS A 207 3.43 7.60 25.85
N GLU A 208 4.18 8.59 25.35
CA GLU A 208 4.14 8.94 23.92
C GLU A 208 4.60 7.80 23.02
N SER A 209 5.53 6.95 23.49
CA SER A 209 5.94 5.75 22.74
C SER A 209 4.77 4.77 22.55
N PHE A 210 3.94 4.56 23.58
CA PHE A 210 2.74 3.73 23.45
C PHE A 210 1.67 4.39 22.57
N VAL A 211 1.49 5.71 22.66
CA VAL A 211 0.56 6.47 21.79
C VAL A 211 0.95 6.34 20.32
N GLN A 212 2.22 6.55 19.98
CA GLN A 212 2.73 6.42 18.62
C GLN A 212 2.68 4.97 18.12
N GLY A 213 3.03 4.02 18.99
CA GLY A 213 2.92 2.59 18.69
C GLY A 213 1.47 2.18 18.41
N GLY A 214 0.54 2.65 19.23
CA GLY A 214 -0.89 2.48 19.08
C GLY A 214 -1.44 3.16 17.82
N THR A 215 -1.01 4.37 17.51
CA THR A 215 -1.41 5.13 16.31
C THR A 215 -1.00 4.40 15.03
N ILE A 216 0.27 4.01 14.93
CA ILE A 216 0.79 3.29 13.76
C ILE A 216 0.15 1.90 13.68
N GLY A 217 0.13 1.15 14.79
CA GLY A 217 -0.43 -0.19 14.86
C GLY A 217 -1.92 -0.23 14.53
N GLY A 218 -2.68 0.67 15.15
CA GLY A 218 -4.11 0.87 14.93
C GLY A 218 -4.42 1.28 13.50
N GLY A 219 -3.65 2.19 12.90
CA GLY A 219 -3.85 2.58 11.50
C GLY A 219 -3.55 1.44 10.52
N LEU A 220 -2.51 0.65 10.78
CA LEU A 220 -2.22 -0.56 10.00
C LEU A 220 -3.35 -1.59 10.10
N ALA A 221 -3.83 -1.85 11.32
CA ALA A 221 -4.89 -2.82 11.59
C ALA A 221 -6.22 -2.35 11.01
N GLY A 222 -6.65 -1.13 11.33
CA GLY A 222 -7.88 -0.53 10.84
C GLY A 222 -7.93 -0.45 9.31
N GLY A 223 -6.83 -0.05 8.67
CA GLY A 223 -6.72 -0.07 7.21
C GLY A 223 -6.79 -1.47 6.60
N THR A 224 -6.26 -2.48 7.29
CA THR A 224 -6.34 -3.88 6.83
C THR A 224 -7.77 -4.40 6.93
N LEU A 225 -8.41 -4.21 8.09
CA LEU A 225 -9.79 -4.62 8.33
C LEU A 225 -10.77 -3.92 7.38
N ALA A 226 -10.61 -2.60 7.20
CA ALA A 226 -11.40 -1.85 6.24
C ALA A 226 -11.16 -2.33 4.79
N GLY A 227 -9.91 -2.66 4.44
CA GLY A 227 -9.59 -3.23 3.13
C GLY A 227 -10.26 -4.59 2.86
N MET A 228 -10.38 -5.45 3.88
CA MET A 228 -11.08 -6.73 3.78
C MET A 228 -12.59 -6.51 3.59
N GLY A 229 -13.18 -5.60 4.37
CA GLY A 229 -14.59 -5.21 4.25
C GLY A 229 -14.91 -4.40 2.99
N ALA A 230 -13.92 -3.77 2.37
CA ALA A 230 -14.11 -2.92 1.20
C ALA A 230 -14.71 -3.68 0.01
N SER A 231 -14.54 -5.00 -0.09
CA SER A 231 -15.15 -5.79 -1.17
C SER A 231 -16.70 -5.83 -1.12
N ILE A 232 -17.30 -5.63 0.05
CA ILE A 232 -18.75 -5.57 0.25
C ILE A 232 -19.29 -4.21 -0.23
N ILE A 233 -18.51 -3.14 -0.03
CA ILE A 233 -18.87 -1.76 -0.34
C ILE A 233 -18.50 -1.41 -1.78
N CYS A 234 -17.33 -1.87 -2.23
CA CYS A 234 -16.71 -1.55 -3.49
C CYS A 234 -16.77 -2.77 -4.42
N GLY A 235 -17.35 -2.61 -5.61
CA GLY A 235 -17.36 -3.67 -6.63
C GLY A 235 -15.95 -4.10 -7.08
N PRO A 236 -15.83 -5.30 -7.69
CA PRO A 236 -14.55 -5.83 -8.14
C PRO A 236 -13.94 -4.90 -9.21
N GLY A 237 -12.71 -4.46 -8.99
CA GLY A 237 -12.02 -3.59 -9.94
C GLY A 237 -12.27 -2.08 -9.77
N ALA A 238 -12.75 -1.64 -8.60
CA ALA A 238 -12.95 -0.22 -8.27
C ALA A 238 -11.80 0.35 -7.39
N PRO A 239 -10.58 0.57 -7.91
CA PRO A 239 -9.40 0.91 -7.10
C PRO A 239 -9.55 2.20 -6.27
N ILE A 240 -10.30 3.19 -6.78
CA ILE A 240 -10.50 4.47 -6.07
C ILE A 240 -11.34 4.25 -4.80
N CYS A 241 -12.40 3.44 -4.90
CA CYS A 241 -13.25 3.11 -3.76
C CYS A 241 -12.47 2.36 -2.68
N PHE A 242 -11.66 1.36 -3.07
CA PHE A 242 -10.79 0.64 -2.13
C PHE A 242 -9.82 1.58 -1.40
N VAL A 243 -9.18 2.52 -2.11
CA VAL A 243 -8.29 3.50 -1.48
C VAL A 243 -9.04 4.36 -0.46
N ALA A 244 -10.25 4.83 -0.79
CA ALA A 244 -11.05 5.65 0.12
C ALA A 244 -11.45 4.89 1.40
N VAL A 245 -11.95 3.66 1.27
CA VAL A 245 -12.35 2.84 2.42
C VAL A 245 -11.15 2.51 3.31
N ILE A 246 -10.00 2.16 2.74
CA ILE A 246 -8.78 1.88 3.49
C ILE A 246 -8.27 3.14 4.20
N LEU A 247 -8.32 4.29 3.53
CA LEU A 247 -7.91 5.55 4.12
C LEU A 247 -8.75 5.86 5.37
N VAL A 248 -10.08 5.79 5.27
CA VAL A 248 -10.99 5.99 6.40
C VAL A 248 -10.69 5.00 7.53
N GLY A 249 -10.57 3.71 7.21
CA GLY A 249 -10.27 2.69 8.22
C GLY A 249 -8.91 2.88 8.89
N SER A 250 -7.90 3.36 8.15
CA SER A 250 -6.57 3.60 8.71
C SER A 250 -6.54 4.85 9.59
N VAL A 251 -7.27 5.90 9.22
CA VAL A 251 -7.40 7.11 10.03
C VAL A 251 -8.12 6.79 11.34
N LEU A 252 -9.30 6.18 11.26
CA LEU A 252 -10.07 5.79 12.46
C LEU A 252 -9.31 4.80 13.33
N GLY A 253 -8.66 3.81 12.71
CA GLY A 253 -7.83 2.85 13.42
C GLY A 253 -6.64 3.53 14.12
N GLY A 254 -6.02 4.54 13.52
CA GLY A 254 -4.93 5.28 14.13
C GLY A 254 -5.39 6.11 15.34
N LEU A 255 -6.54 6.77 15.23
CA LEU A 255 -7.12 7.52 16.35
C LEU A 255 -7.44 6.61 17.54
N ILE A 256 -8.22 5.56 17.30
CA ILE A 256 -8.58 4.57 18.34
C ILE A 256 -7.33 3.89 18.89
N GLY A 257 -6.38 3.55 18.02
CA GLY A 257 -5.12 2.95 18.43
C GLY A 257 -4.31 3.85 19.34
N SER A 258 -4.35 5.17 19.14
CA SER A 258 -3.68 6.13 20.01
C SER A 258 -4.26 6.11 21.43
N GLU A 259 -5.59 6.05 21.57
CA GLU A 259 -6.29 5.95 22.87
C GLU A 259 -5.97 4.63 23.57
N VAL A 260 -5.99 3.51 22.82
CA VAL A 260 -5.58 2.20 23.34
C VAL A 260 -4.13 2.23 23.81
N GLY A 261 -3.25 2.95 23.10
CA GLY A 261 -1.87 3.17 23.54
C GLY A 261 -1.80 3.87 24.90
N GLU A 262 -2.62 4.89 25.13
CA GLU A 262 -2.69 5.57 26.44
C GLU A 262 -3.16 4.63 27.54
N ALA A 263 -4.24 3.87 27.29
CA ALA A 263 -4.77 2.91 28.26
C ALA A 263 -3.73 1.83 28.62
N LEU A 264 -3.00 1.31 27.64
CA LEU A 264 -1.93 0.34 27.87
C LEU A 264 -0.78 0.91 28.71
N TYR A 265 -0.47 2.20 28.54
CA TYR A 265 0.52 2.87 29.37
C TYR A 265 0.04 3.01 30.82
N GLU A 266 -1.23 3.39 31.04
CA GLU A 266 -1.81 3.51 32.39
C GLU A 266 -1.76 2.17 33.14
N GLU A 267 -2.16 1.08 32.48
CA GLU A 267 -2.04 -0.27 33.05
C GLU A 267 -0.57 -0.63 33.34
N ALA A 268 0.35 -0.34 32.43
CA ALA A 268 1.77 -0.63 32.62
C ALA A 268 2.37 0.17 33.79
N GLU A 269 1.96 1.43 33.99
CA GLU A 269 2.39 2.25 35.11
C GLU A 269 1.87 1.69 36.44
N GLU A 270 0.60 1.25 36.50
CA GLU A 270 0.06 0.57 37.68
C GLU A 270 0.87 -0.69 38.05
N PHE A 271 1.23 -1.52 37.07
CA PHE A 271 2.07 -2.71 37.30
C PHE A 271 3.48 -2.37 37.80
N THR A 272 4.03 -1.21 37.46
CA THR A 272 5.33 -0.77 38.00
C THR A 272 5.22 -0.17 39.40
N THR A 273 4.06 0.39 39.74
CA THR A 273 3.81 1.03 41.03
C THR A 273 3.54 0.00 42.12
N TRP A 274 2.82 -1.07 41.79
CA TRP A 274 2.75 -2.27 42.61
C TRP A 274 4.06 -3.02 42.40
N LYS A 275 5.02 -2.93 43.31
CA LYS A 275 6.26 -3.73 43.29
C LYS A 275 5.92 -5.23 43.32
N VAL A 276 5.59 -5.82 42.17
CA VAL A 276 5.53 -7.26 41.96
C VAL A 276 6.84 -7.66 41.27
N LEU A 277 7.94 -7.39 41.98
CA LEU A 277 9.28 -7.97 41.85
C LEU A 277 9.99 -7.83 43.19
#